data_AF-I2GNJ7-F1
#
_entry.id   AF-I2GNJ7-F1
#
_cell.length_a   1.000
_cell.length_b   1.000
_cell.length_c   1.000
_cell.angle_alpha   90.00
_cell.angle_beta   90.00
_cell.angle_gamma   90.00
#
_symmetry.space_group_name_H-M   'P 1'
#
loop_
_entity.id
_entity.type
_entity.pdbx_description
1 polymer ?
#
loop_
_entity_poly.entity_id
_entity_poly.type
_entity_poly.pdbx_seq_one_letter_code
_entity_poly.pdbx_strand_id
1 'polypeptide(L)'
;MMATLPIGCNSSTEKKAEQIREEQADVVDAAEAGADIDEVREQQAEVDSARKDFARQWRKERDNAREDISATIEDIDDKIAHYERTLTEVSNNRKKSLQQAINTLKTYRQRMADELKNLEFTTAEKWPEVKARTEYLVSKTDAQLNAVRAD
;
A
#
# COMPACT_ATOMS: atom_id res chain seq x y z
N MET A 1 16.41 3.14 19.27
CA MET A 1 15.91 1.76 19.09
C MET A 1 15.35 1.67 17.68
N MET A 2 16.04 0.97 16.78
CA MET A 2 15.53 0.73 15.43
C MET A 2 14.40 -0.29 15.52
N ALA A 3 13.17 0.14 15.26
CA ALA A 3 12.07 -0.79 15.05
C ALA A 3 12.29 -1.45 13.69
N THR A 4 12.85 -2.66 13.71
CA THR A 4 12.77 -3.59 12.60
C THR A 4 11.29 -3.90 12.40
N LEU A 5 10.67 -3.28 11.40
CA LEU A 5 9.32 -3.66 10.96
C LEU A 5 9.38 -5.13 10.55
N PRO A 6 8.54 -6.02 11.10
CA PRO A 6 8.51 -7.41 10.68
C PRO A 6 8.05 -7.47 9.23
N ILE A 7 9.00 -7.65 8.32
CA ILE A 7 8.77 -8.14 6.96
C ILE A 7 8.30 -9.59 7.15
N GLY A 8 6.99 -9.77 7.25
CA GLY A 8 6.42 -11.08 7.55
C GLY A 8 4.96 -11.02 7.95
N CYS A 9 4.14 -10.23 7.25
CA CYS A 9 2.70 -10.30 7.38
C CYS A 9 2.13 -10.76 6.03
N ASN A 10 2.08 -12.08 5.78
CA ASN A 10 1.04 -12.66 4.92
C ASN A 10 -0.28 -12.16 5.50
N SER A 11 -0.84 -11.12 4.90
CA SER A 11 -1.83 -10.29 5.58
C SER A 11 -3.08 -11.12 5.81
N SER A 12 -3.78 -10.91 6.94
CA SER A 12 -5.03 -11.63 7.23
C SER A 12 -6.06 -11.54 6.11
N THR A 13 -5.95 -10.51 5.27
CA THR A 13 -6.73 -10.28 4.05
C THR A 13 -6.38 -11.29 2.94
N GLU A 14 -5.12 -11.62 2.70
CA GLU A 14 -4.72 -12.65 1.72
C GLU A 14 -5.22 -14.05 2.10
N LYS A 15 -5.09 -14.42 3.38
CA LYS A 15 -5.61 -15.71 3.88
C LYS A 15 -7.13 -15.81 3.77
N LYS A 16 -7.83 -14.71 4.07
CA LYS A 16 -9.29 -14.64 3.92
C LYS A 16 -9.74 -14.70 2.46
N ALA A 17 -8.98 -14.10 1.54
CA ALA A 17 -9.29 -14.18 0.11
C ALA A 17 -9.22 -15.63 -0.40
N GLU A 18 -8.23 -16.40 0.05
CA GLU A 18 -8.11 -17.82 -0.28
C GLU A 18 -9.24 -18.64 0.31
N GLN A 19 -9.52 -18.46 1.61
CA GLN A 19 -10.60 -19.16 2.29
C GLN A 19 -11.97 -18.93 1.63
N ILE A 20 -12.27 -17.69 1.22
CA ILE A 20 -13.51 -17.37 0.48
C ILE A 20 -13.56 -18.07 -0.89
N ARG A 21 -12.41 -18.29 -1.54
CA ARG A 21 -12.36 -19.03 -2.81
C ARG A 21 -12.61 -20.51 -2.62
N GLU A 22 -12.03 -21.11 -1.57
CA GLU A 22 -12.28 -22.49 -1.18
C GLU A 22 -13.76 -22.71 -0.82
N GLU A 23 -14.32 -21.89 0.07
CA GLU A 23 -15.73 -21.99 0.47
C GLU A 23 -16.70 -21.77 -0.72
N GLN A 24 -16.35 -20.91 -1.68
CA GLN A 24 -17.15 -20.75 -2.90
C GLN A 24 -17.08 -21.98 -3.82
N ALA A 25 -15.94 -22.69 -3.87
CA ALA A 25 -15.81 -23.93 -4.62
C ALA A 25 -16.69 -25.03 -3.99
N ASP A 26 -16.70 -25.11 -2.66
CA ASP A 26 -17.54 -26.07 -1.93
C ASP A 26 -19.05 -25.86 -2.22
N VAL A 27 -19.51 -24.60 -2.31
CA VAL A 27 -20.91 -24.29 -2.69
C VAL A 27 -21.24 -24.79 -4.10
N VAL A 28 -20.32 -24.63 -5.05
CA VAL A 28 -20.50 -25.08 -6.43
C VAL A 28 -20.54 -26.60 -6.50
N ASP A 29 -19.60 -27.27 -5.82
CA ASP A 29 -19.52 -28.73 -5.78
C ASP A 29 -20.77 -29.33 -5.10
N ALA A 30 -21.26 -28.72 -4.02
CA ALA A 30 -22.50 -29.14 -3.36
C ALA A 30 -23.72 -29.00 -4.28
N ALA A 31 -23.82 -27.87 -5.01
CA ALA A 31 -24.89 -27.66 -5.98
C ALA A 31 -24.84 -28.67 -7.14
N GLU A 32 -23.64 -28.99 -7.65
CA GLU A 32 -23.43 -29.99 -8.70
C GLU A 32 -23.72 -31.42 -8.23
N ALA A 33 -23.39 -31.73 -6.97
CA ALA A 33 -23.69 -33.01 -6.33
C ALA A 33 -25.19 -33.22 -6.02
N GLY A 34 -26.02 -32.20 -6.25
CA GLY A 34 -27.47 -32.27 -6.00
C GLY A 34 -27.84 -32.12 -4.52
N ALA A 35 -27.04 -31.38 -3.74
CA ALA A 35 -27.38 -31.01 -2.38
C ALA A 35 -28.71 -30.23 -2.31
N ASP A 36 -29.30 -30.18 -1.12
CA ASP A 36 -30.57 -29.51 -0.92
C ASP A 36 -30.48 -28.00 -1.24
N ILE A 37 -31.53 -27.46 -1.86
CA ILE A 37 -31.54 -26.07 -2.31
C ILE A 37 -31.41 -25.10 -1.14
N ASP A 38 -31.98 -25.43 0.03
CA ASP A 38 -31.89 -24.56 1.20
C ASP A 38 -30.49 -24.60 1.80
N GLU A 39 -29.82 -25.76 1.79
CA GLU A 39 -28.41 -25.90 2.21
C GLU A 39 -27.45 -25.11 1.30
N VAL A 40 -27.58 -25.23 -0.02
CA VAL A 40 -26.77 -24.46 -0.98
C VAL A 40 -27.01 -22.95 -0.83
N ARG A 41 -28.25 -22.54 -0.52
CA ARG A 41 -28.57 -21.12 -0.26
C ARG A 41 -27.95 -20.60 1.02
N GLU A 42 -27.97 -21.39 2.09
CA GLU A 42 -27.34 -21.03 3.36
C GLU A 42 -25.83 -20.86 3.20
N GLN A 43 -25.15 -21.82 2.57
CA GLN A 43 -23.72 -21.74 2.31
C GLN A 43 -23.36 -20.56 1.39
N GLN A 44 -24.14 -20.29 0.34
CA GLN A 44 -23.92 -19.11 -0.51
C GLN A 44 -24.12 -17.79 0.28
N ALA A 45 -25.05 -17.75 1.23
CA ALA A 45 -25.24 -16.58 2.09
C ALA A 45 -24.06 -16.35 3.04
N GLU A 46 -23.46 -17.42 3.57
CA GLU A 46 -22.22 -17.36 4.37
C GLU A 46 -21.05 -16.83 3.55
N VAL A 47 -20.83 -17.36 2.34
CA VAL A 47 -19.77 -16.89 1.42
C VAL A 47 -19.98 -15.42 1.03
N ASP A 48 -21.22 -15.01 0.76
CA ASP A 48 -21.55 -13.61 0.46
C ASP A 48 -21.30 -12.69 1.65
N SER A 49 -21.55 -13.16 2.87
CA SER A 49 -21.22 -12.44 4.09
C SER A 49 -19.71 -12.28 4.24
N ALA A 50 -18.95 -13.37 4.07
CA ALA A 50 -17.49 -13.36 4.13
C ALA A 50 -16.87 -12.43 3.07
N ARG A 51 -17.42 -12.42 1.86
CA ARG A 51 -17.04 -11.48 0.77
C ARG A 51 -17.26 -10.02 1.16
N LYS A 52 -18.39 -9.70 1.81
CA LYS A 52 -18.66 -8.33 2.29
C LYS A 52 -17.65 -7.90 3.35
N ASP A 53 -17.33 -8.78 4.28
CA ASP A 53 -16.37 -8.48 5.36
C ASP A 53 -14.94 -8.34 4.82
N PHE A 54 -14.54 -9.22 3.90
CA PHE A 54 -13.29 -9.08 3.16
C PHE A 54 -13.20 -7.74 2.42
N ALA A 55 -14.24 -7.35 1.69
CA ALA A 55 -14.27 -6.07 0.98
C ALA A 55 -14.19 -4.86 1.93
N ARG A 56 -14.80 -4.93 3.12
CA ARG A 56 -14.66 -3.87 4.16
C ARG A 56 -13.23 -3.80 4.68
N GLN A 57 -12.63 -4.94 5.01
CA GLN A 57 -11.27 -4.99 5.51
C GLN A 57 -10.27 -4.47 4.46
N TRP A 58 -10.42 -4.90 3.22
CA TRP A 58 -9.64 -4.41 2.10
C TRP A 58 -9.74 -2.88 1.95
N ARG A 59 -10.95 -2.31 1.95
CA ARG A 59 -11.12 -0.85 1.85
C ARG A 59 -10.40 -0.12 2.98
N LYS A 60 -10.49 -0.63 4.20
CA LYS A 60 -9.78 -0.07 5.35
C LYS A 60 -8.26 -0.08 5.15
N GLU A 61 -7.70 -1.21 4.71
CA GLU A 61 -6.26 -1.29 4.45
C GLU A 61 -5.81 -0.37 3.31
N ARG A 62 -6.62 -0.26 2.25
CA ARG A 62 -6.39 0.68 1.15
C ARG A 62 -6.42 2.13 1.63
N ASP A 63 -7.39 2.49 2.46
CA ASP A 63 -7.53 3.85 2.96
C ASP A 63 -6.36 4.23 3.89
N ASN A 64 -5.91 3.31 4.76
CA ASN A 64 -4.68 3.49 5.52
C ASN A 64 -3.45 3.70 4.61
N ALA A 65 -3.30 2.91 3.55
CA ALA A 65 -2.19 3.08 2.60
C ALA A 65 -2.25 4.44 1.87
N ARG A 66 -3.45 4.97 1.61
CA ARG A 66 -3.61 6.33 1.05
C ARG A 66 -3.15 7.39 2.05
N GLU A 67 -3.47 7.22 3.32
CA GLU A 67 -2.99 8.12 4.39
C GLU A 67 -1.46 8.09 4.49
N ASP A 68 -0.84 6.89 4.53
CA ASP A 68 0.62 6.74 4.61
C ASP A 68 1.35 7.37 3.41
N ILE A 69 0.85 7.14 2.19
CA ILE A 69 1.41 7.77 0.98
C ILE A 69 1.25 9.29 1.04
N SER A 70 0.09 9.79 1.47
CA SER A 70 -0.17 11.23 1.55
C SER A 70 0.78 11.90 2.54
N ALA A 71 0.95 11.32 3.73
CA ALA A 71 1.91 11.79 4.73
C ALA A 71 3.35 11.78 4.19
N THR A 72 3.74 10.73 3.46
CA THR A 72 5.08 10.66 2.85
C THR A 72 5.28 11.74 1.79
N ILE A 73 4.25 12.07 1.00
CA ILE A 73 4.30 13.17 0.03
C ILE A 73 4.52 14.51 0.73
N GLU A 74 3.80 14.77 1.83
CA GLU A 74 3.98 15.98 2.64
C GLU A 74 5.41 16.09 3.19
N ASP A 75 5.96 15.01 3.73
CA ASP A 75 7.34 14.96 4.22
C ASP A 75 8.38 15.23 3.10
N ILE A 76 8.12 14.72 1.89
CA ILE A 76 8.97 15.02 0.72
C ILE A 76 8.89 16.51 0.36
N ASP A 77 7.68 17.07 0.30
CA ASP A 77 7.45 18.46 -0.09
C ASP A 77 8.11 19.42 0.92
N ASP A 78 7.99 19.15 2.22
CA ASP A 78 8.66 19.90 3.27
C ASP A 78 10.19 19.83 3.17
N LYS A 79 10.73 18.65 2.85
CA LYS A 79 12.17 18.47 2.73
C LYS A 79 12.74 19.10 1.47
N ILE A 80 12.00 19.06 0.35
CA ILE A 80 12.34 19.82 -0.86
C ILE A 80 12.37 21.31 -0.53
N ALA A 81 11.33 21.83 0.12
CA ALA A 81 11.26 23.25 0.48
C ALA A 81 12.41 23.66 1.42
N HIS A 82 12.78 22.81 2.37
CA HIS A 82 13.94 23.05 3.24
C HIS A 82 15.24 23.11 2.42
N TYR A 83 15.51 22.14 1.54
CA TYR A 83 16.72 22.16 0.73
C TYR A 83 16.77 23.32 -0.24
N GLU A 84 15.64 23.68 -0.86
CA GLU A 84 15.56 24.83 -1.77
C GLU A 84 15.90 26.15 -1.06
N ARG A 85 15.52 26.32 0.22
CA ARG A 85 15.97 27.45 1.05
C ARG A 85 17.47 27.38 1.34
N THR A 86 17.98 26.22 1.73
CA THR A 86 19.40 26.03 2.08
C THR A 86 20.35 26.25 0.89
N LEU A 87 19.88 26.07 -0.36
CA LEU A 87 20.70 26.28 -1.57
C LEU A 87 21.31 27.69 -1.70
N THR A 88 20.72 28.70 -1.07
CA THR A 88 21.21 30.09 -1.12
C THR A 88 22.32 30.36 -0.10
N GLU A 89 22.50 29.50 0.89
CA GLU A 89 23.38 29.72 2.06
C GLU A 89 24.63 28.82 2.05
N VAL A 90 24.72 27.87 1.13
CA VAL A 90 25.78 26.84 1.11
C VAL A 90 26.80 27.02 0.00
N SER A 91 27.96 26.39 0.18
CA SER A 91 29.04 26.33 -0.83
C SER A 91 28.58 25.67 -2.13
N ASN A 92 29.25 25.99 -3.25
CA ASN A 92 28.92 25.45 -4.58
C ASN A 92 28.91 23.91 -4.65
N ASN A 93 29.80 23.24 -3.92
CA ASN A 93 29.84 21.77 -3.87
C ASN A 93 28.61 21.22 -3.13
N ARG A 94 28.26 21.80 -1.98
CA ARG A 94 27.08 21.40 -1.22
C ARG A 94 25.79 21.72 -1.99
N LYS A 95 25.78 22.83 -2.73
CA LYS A 95 24.68 23.22 -3.62
C LYS A 95 24.39 22.17 -4.68
N LYS A 96 25.42 21.58 -5.31
CA LYS A 96 25.26 20.47 -6.27
C LYS A 96 24.64 19.23 -5.61
N SER A 97 25.14 18.83 -4.43
CA SER A 97 24.61 17.68 -3.71
C SER A 97 23.14 17.87 -3.29
N LEU A 98 22.79 19.05 -2.78
CA LEU A 98 21.40 19.40 -2.44
C LEU A 98 20.50 19.42 -3.68
N GLN A 99 20.98 19.97 -4.81
CA GLN A 99 20.21 19.97 -6.06
C GLN A 99 19.94 18.55 -6.56
N GLN A 100 20.92 17.65 -6.45
CA GLN A 100 20.74 16.24 -6.79
C GLN A 100 19.70 15.59 -5.87
N ALA A 101 19.79 15.83 -4.56
CA ALA A 101 18.80 15.32 -3.61
C ALA A 101 17.38 15.82 -3.89
N ILE A 102 17.21 17.12 -4.19
CA ILE A 102 15.92 17.71 -4.59
C ILE A 102 15.35 16.99 -5.81
N ASN A 103 16.17 16.73 -6.85
CA ASN A 103 15.71 16.04 -8.05
C ASN A 103 15.29 14.59 -7.76
N THR A 104 16.04 13.90 -6.91
CA THR A 104 15.68 12.56 -6.43
C THR A 104 14.35 12.58 -5.68
N LEU A 105 14.17 13.51 -4.75
CA LEU A 105 12.94 13.65 -3.98
C LEU A 105 11.72 13.98 -4.86
N LYS A 106 11.87 14.89 -5.84
CA LYS A 106 10.82 15.17 -6.84
C LYS A 106 10.41 13.91 -7.62
N THR A 107 11.36 13.03 -7.91
CA THR A 107 11.08 11.74 -8.58
C THR A 107 10.25 10.82 -7.68
N TYR A 108 10.61 10.69 -6.39
CA TYR A 108 9.85 9.87 -5.44
C TYR A 108 8.46 10.44 -5.17
N ARG A 109 8.35 11.76 -5.02
CA ARG A 109 7.06 12.47 -4.90
C ARG A 109 6.11 12.13 -6.05
N GLN A 110 6.62 12.18 -7.28
CA GLN A 110 5.82 11.84 -8.46
C GLN A 110 5.36 10.39 -8.44
N ARG A 111 6.27 9.44 -8.12
CA ARG A 111 5.91 8.02 -8.00
C ARG A 111 4.86 7.78 -6.92
N MET A 112 4.95 8.47 -5.79
CA MET A 112 3.95 8.40 -4.73
C MET A 112 2.60 8.93 -5.18
N ALA A 113 2.58 10.07 -5.88
CA ALA A 113 1.34 10.64 -6.42
C ALA A 113 0.69 9.73 -7.48
N ASP A 114 1.50 9.06 -8.30
CA ASP A 114 1.01 8.07 -9.27
C ASP A 114 0.46 6.83 -8.57
N GLU A 115 1.11 6.36 -7.50
CA GLU A 115 0.62 5.23 -6.70
C GLU A 115 -0.70 5.57 -5.99
N LEU A 116 -0.85 6.80 -5.48
CA LEU A 116 -2.09 7.27 -4.87
C LEU A 116 -3.26 7.24 -5.85
N LYS A 117 -3.02 7.58 -7.12
CA LYS A 117 -4.02 7.42 -8.20
C LYS A 117 -4.31 5.94 -8.48
N ASN A 118 -3.28 5.09 -8.52
CA ASN A 118 -3.46 3.65 -8.73
C ASN A 118 -4.32 3.01 -7.64
N LEU A 119 -4.21 3.47 -6.39
CA LEU A 119 -5.04 3.00 -5.29
C LEU A 119 -6.54 3.26 -5.50
N GLU A 120 -6.93 4.28 -6.25
CA GLU A 120 -8.34 4.58 -6.54
C GLU A 120 -9.00 3.53 -7.43
N PHE A 121 -8.21 2.89 -8.30
CA PHE A 121 -8.66 1.88 -9.26
C PHE A 121 -8.31 0.45 -8.84
N THR A 122 -7.66 0.28 -7.69
CA THR A 122 -7.26 -1.04 -7.20
C THR A 122 -8.50 -1.82 -6.77
N THR A 123 -8.53 -3.10 -7.10
CA THR A 123 -9.56 -4.05 -6.64
C THR A 123 -9.03 -4.86 -5.46
N ALA A 124 -9.93 -5.48 -4.70
CA ALA A 124 -9.53 -6.35 -3.59
C ALA A 124 -8.65 -7.54 -4.02
N GLU A 125 -8.83 -8.03 -5.26
CA GLU A 125 -8.01 -9.09 -5.86
C GLU A 125 -6.56 -8.65 -6.11
N LYS A 126 -6.36 -7.42 -6.60
CA LYS A 126 -5.03 -6.86 -6.88
C LYS A 126 -4.36 -6.28 -5.63
N TRP A 127 -5.07 -6.23 -4.51
CA TRP A 127 -4.61 -5.58 -3.29
C TRP A 127 -3.24 -6.07 -2.78
N PRO A 128 -2.94 -7.39 -2.74
CA PRO A 128 -1.65 -7.88 -2.26
C PRO A 128 -0.45 -7.27 -3.00
N GLU A 129 -0.53 -7.21 -4.34
CA GLU A 129 0.53 -6.68 -5.19
C GLU A 129 0.70 -5.17 -4.99
N VAL A 130 -0.41 -4.43 -4.97
CA VAL A 130 -0.41 -2.97 -4.78
C VAL A 130 0.11 -2.58 -3.40
N LYS A 131 -0.27 -3.32 -2.37
CA LYS A 131 0.18 -3.12 -0.99
C LYS A 131 1.69 -3.30 -0.88
N ALA A 132 2.23 -4.42 -1.38
CA ALA A 132 3.67 -4.67 -1.34
C ALA A 132 4.47 -3.58 -2.09
N ARG A 133 3.96 -3.13 -3.23
CA ARG A 133 4.58 -2.02 -3.99
C ARG A 133 4.55 -0.71 -3.22
N THR A 134 3.43 -0.39 -2.57
CA THR A 134 3.25 0.82 -1.76
C THR A 134 4.20 0.82 -0.55
N GLU A 135 4.22 -0.27 0.22
CA GLU A 135 5.11 -0.42 1.38
C GLU A 135 6.58 -0.30 0.99
N TYR A 136 6.97 -0.89 -0.15
CA TYR A 136 8.32 -0.75 -0.70
C TYR A 136 8.64 0.71 -1.07
N LEU A 137 7.70 1.41 -1.71
CA LEU A 137 7.90 2.78 -2.15
C LEU A 137 8.03 3.75 -0.96
N VAL A 138 7.22 3.57 0.09
CA VAL A 138 7.29 4.33 1.35
C VAL A 138 8.64 4.10 2.02
N SER A 139 8.99 2.84 2.29
CA SER A 139 10.26 2.47 2.93
C SER A 139 11.48 3.02 2.18
N LYS A 140 11.49 2.91 0.85
CA LYS A 140 12.59 3.43 0.04
C LYS A 140 12.66 4.95 0.06
N THR A 141 11.52 5.63 0.08
CA THR A 141 11.47 7.09 0.15
C THR A 141 11.95 7.59 1.50
N ASP A 142 11.53 6.96 2.60
CA ASP A 142 12.02 7.28 3.94
C ASP A 142 13.54 7.10 4.07
N ALA A 143 14.07 6.01 3.50
CA ALA A 143 15.51 5.80 3.46
C ALA A 143 16.23 6.93 2.71
N GLN A 144 15.68 7.40 1.58
CA GLN A 144 16.25 8.52 0.82
C GLN A 144 16.11 9.84 1.57
N LEU A 145 14.96 10.12 2.18
CA LEU A 145 14.76 11.28 3.03
C LEU A 145 15.85 11.29 4.12
N ASN A 146 16.09 10.17 4.80
CA ASN A 146 17.08 10.09 5.87
C ASN A 146 18.53 10.16 5.37
N ALA A 147 18.83 9.59 4.20
CA ALA A 147 20.18 9.60 3.62
C ALA A 147 20.67 11.01 3.26
N VAL A 148 19.78 11.96 2.98
CA VAL A 148 20.19 13.33 2.64
C VAL A 148 20.62 14.13 3.90
N ARG A 149 20.51 13.56 5.11
CA ARG A 149 21.11 14.14 6.33
C ARG A 149 22.52 13.61 6.57
N ALA A 150 23.51 14.27 5.97
CA ALA A 150 24.86 14.47 6.52
C ALA A 150 25.68 15.27 5.51
N ASP A 151 25.87 16.55 5.81
CA ASP A 151 27.14 17.31 5.82
C ASP A 151 26.79 18.73 6.28
#